data_AF-A0A392NU53-F1
#
_entry.id   AF-A0A392NU53-F1
#
_cell.length_a   1.000
_cell.length_b   1.000
_cell.length_c   1.000
_cell.angle_alpha   90.00
_cell.angle_beta   90.00
_cell.angle_gamma   90.00
#
_symmetry.space_group_name_H-M   'P 1'
#
loop_
_entity.id
_entity.type
_entity.pdbx_description
1 polymer ?
#
loop_
_entity_poly.entity_id
_entity_poly.type
_entity_poly.pdbx_seq_one_letter_code
_entity_poly.pdbx_strand_id
1 'polypeptide(L)'
;MPHGFMSVNTTLGAGKAFLRSLYELYAAWGVDFVKHDCVFGNDLDLDEISYVSEVLREFDRPIVYSLSPGTNVTPAMAKDVSRLVNLYRITADDWDNWMDVKRHFDVS
;
A
#
# COMPACT_ATOMS: atom_id res chain seq x y z
N MET A 1 -8.87 5.03 -16.71
CA MET A 1 -10.21 4.42 -16.70
C MET A 1 -11.24 5.53 -16.46
N PRO A 2 -12.27 5.71 -17.30
CA PRO A 2 -13.25 6.79 -17.12
C PRO A 2 -14.17 6.62 -15.88
N HIS A 3 -14.17 5.45 -15.25
CA HIS A 3 -15.01 5.11 -14.08
C HIS A 3 -14.20 4.44 -12.94
N GLY A 4 -12.89 4.67 -12.90
CA GLY A 4 -12.03 4.13 -11.84
C GLY A 4 -11.87 5.11 -10.67
N PHE A 5 -11.28 4.62 -9.59
CA PHE A 5 -10.76 5.49 -8.53
C PHE A 5 -9.65 6.38 -9.09
N MET A 6 -9.58 7.61 -8.57
CA MET A 6 -8.49 8.56 -8.81
C MET A 6 -7.67 8.67 -7.53
N SER A 7 -6.37 8.92 -7.64
CA SER A 7 -5.52 9.12 -6.46
C SER A 7 -5.99 10.34 -5.65
N VAL A 8 -5.78 10.27 -4.35
CA VAL A 8 -6.14 11.36 -3.44
C VAL A 8 -4.94 12.29 -3.31
N ASN A 9 -5.13 13.59 -3.55
CA ASN A 9 -4.04 14.54 -3.37
C ASN A 9 -3.77 14.76 -1.87
N THR A 10 -2.73 14.12 -1.35
CA THR A 10 -2.30 14.19 0.05
C THR A 10 -1.58 15.48 0.42
N THR A 11 -1.26 16.36 -0.53
CA THR A 11 -0.76 17.72 -0.22
C THR A 11 -1.85 18.63 0.35
N LEU A 12 -3.13 18.29 0.13
CA LEU A 12 -4.28 19.05 0.61
C LEU A 12 -4.82 18.44 1.90
N GLY A 13 -5.16 19.31 2.87
CA GLY A 13 -5.80 18.87 4.12
C GLY A 13 -7.11 18.10 3.90
N ALA A 14 -7.87 18.45 2.86
CA ALA A 14 -9.10 17.74 2.49
C ALA A 14 -8.83 16.30 2.00
N GLY A 15 -7.75 16.08 1.23
CA GLY A 15 -7.36 14.74 0.79
C GLY A 15 -6.93 13.86 1.96
N LYS A 16 -6.11 14.42 2.85
CA LYS A 16 -5.73 13.78 4.11
C LYS A 16 -6.96 13.43 4.97
N ALA A 17 -7.89 14.36 5.16
CA ALA A 17 -9.11 14.12 5.92
C ALA A 17 -9.99 13.01 5.31
N PHE A 18 -10.10 12.96 3.98
CA PHE A 18 -10.81 11.89 3.29
C PHE A 18 -10.18 10.52 3.56
N LEU A 19 -8.88 10.37 3.34
CA LEU A 19 -8.17 9.11 3.62
C LEU A 19 -8.33 8.70 5.08
N ARG A 20 -8.09 9.61 6.03
CA ARG A 20 -8.25 9.35 7.47
C ARG A 20 -9.64 8.79 7.81
N SER A 21 -10.70 9.38 7.25
CA SER A 21 -12.07 8.92 7.53
C SER A 21 -12.31 7.46 7.12
N LEU A 22 -11.65 6.97 6.07
CA LEU A 22 -11.73 5.57 5.66
C LEU A 22 -11.06 4.66 6.70
N TYR A 23 -9.87 5.03 7.18
CA TYR A 23 -9.13 4.22 8.15
C TYR A 23 -9.76 4.26 9.55
N GLU A 24 -10.36 5.39 9.94
CA GLU A 24 -11.19 5.47 11.16
C GLU A 24 -12.41 4.56 11.06
N LEU A 25 -13.06 4.50 9.89
CA LEU A 25 -14.16 3.58 9.64
C LEU A 25 -13.72 2.12 9.75
N TYR A 26 -12.56 1.77 9.18
CA TYR A 26 -12.00 0.41 9.27
C TYR A 26 -11.67 0.05 10.72
N ALA A 27 -11.10 0.98 11.49
CA ALA A 27 -10.83 0.78 12.92
C ALA A 27 -12.12 0.58 13.72
N ALA A 28 -13.17 1.36 13.42
CA ALA A 28 -14.49 1.22 14.04
C ALA A 28 -15.16 -0.13 13.72
N TRP A 29 -14.91 -0.70 12.54
CA TRP A 29 -15.35 -2.05 12.17
C TRP A 29 -14.52 -3.15 12.85
N GLY A 30 -13.39 -2.81 13.48
CA GLY A 30 -12.46 -3.79 14.05
C GLY A 30 -11.64 -4.52 12.98
N VAL A 31 -11.34 -3.89 11.85
CA VAL A 31 -10.41 -4.42 10.85
C VAL A 31 -9.01 -4.48 11.46
N ASP A 32 -8.36 -5.64 11.35
CA ASP A 32 -7.01 -5.85 11.88
C ASP A 32 -5.92 -5.91 10.78
N PHE A 33 -6.32 -5.87 9.50
CA PHE A 33 -5.41 -5.96 8.35
C PHE A 33 -5.93 -5.16 7.14
N VAL A 34 -5.07 -4.35 6.53
CA VAL A 34 -5.34 -3.65 5.26
C VAL A 34 -4.29 -4.01 4.22
N LYS A 35 -4.76 -4.49 3.06
CA LYS A 35 -3.98 -4.56 1.82
C LYS A 35 -4.31 -3.35 0.96
N HIS A 36 -3.34 -2.46 0.79
CA HIS A 36 -3.45 -1.24 0.00
C HIS A 36 -2.87 -1.48 -1.39
N ASP A 37 -3.76 -1.49 -2.39
CA ASP A 37 -3.41 -1.73 -3.78
C ASP A 37 -3.19 -0.42 -4.55
N CYS A 38 -2.58 -0.52 -5.73
CA CYS A 38 -2.28 0.60 -6.63
C CYS A 38 -1.36 1.69 -6.05
N VAL A 39 -0.46 1.33 -5.11
CA VAL A 39 0.47 2.30 -4.48
C VAL A 39 1.93 1.85 -4.45
N PHE A 40 2.25 0.63 -4.91
CA PHE A 40 3.62 0.08 -4.79
C PHE A 40 4.12 -0.62 -6.06
N GLY A 41 5.38 -0.36 -6.43
CA GLY A 41 6.00 -0.78 -7.69
C GLY A 41 6.05 0.38 -8.68
N ASN A 42 5.62 0.16 -9.93
CA ASN A 42 5.48 1.23 -10.93
C ASN A 42 4.60 2.39 -10.47
N ASP A 43 3.61 2.12 -9.62
CA ASP A 43 2.64 3.09 -9.11
C ASP A 43 3.03 3.60 -7.70
N LEU A 44 4.34 3.73 -7.42
CA LEU A 44 4.81 4.13 -6.09
C LEU A 44 4.26 5.51 -5.68
N ASP A 45 3.38 5.53 -4.69
CA ASP A 45 2.89 6.75 -4.04
C ASP A 45 3.37 6.82 -2.59
N LEU A 46 4.59 7.35 -2.41
CA LEU A 46 5.22 7.40 -1.09
C LEU A 46 4.50 8.35 -0.12
N ASP A 47 3.89 9.41 -0.64
CA ASP A 47 3.18 10.40 0.17
C ASP A 47 1.89 9.79 0.76
N GLU A 48 1.12 9.07 -0.05
CA GLU A 48 -0.06 8.36 0.41
C GLU A 48 0.31 7.21 1.37
N ILE A 49 1.33 6.40 1.04
CA ILE A 49 1.81 5.33 1.92
C ILE A 49 2.23 5.88 3.29
N SER A 50 2.99 6.98 3.30
CA SER A 50 3.49 7.59 4.54
C SER A 50 2.34 8.11 5.39
N TYR A 51 1.38 8.79 4.77
CA TYR A 51 0.22 9.34 5.47
C TYR A 51 -0.67 8.24 6.07
N VAL A 52 -0.95 7.18 5.31
CA VAL A 52 -1.72 6.04 5.81
C VAL A 52 -0.99 5.35 6.96
N SER A 53 0.33 5.15 6.85
CA SER A 53 1.15 4.58 7.92
C SER A 53 1.08 5.40 9.22
N GLU A 54 1.09 6.73 9.11
CA GLU A 54 0.90 7.63 10.25
C GLU A 54 -0.48 7.44 10.90
N VAL A 55 -1.55 7.49 10.12
CA VAL A 55 -2.93 7.30 10.61
C VAL A 55 -3.09 5.96 11.33
N LEU A 56 -2.59 4.87 10.75
CA LEU A 56 -2.70 3.53 11.35
C LEU A 56 -1.96 3.40 12.69
N ARG A 57 -0.90 4.19 12.93
CA ARG A 57 -0.15 4.20 14.19
C ARG A 57 -0.83 4.97 15.32
N GLU A 58 -1.79 5.83 14.99
CA GLU A 58 -2.53 6.63 15.98
C GLU A 58 -3.67 5.82 16.64
N PHE A 59 -4.05 4.67 16.08
CA PHE A 59 -5.12 3.86 16.64
C PHE A 59 -4.64 3.03 17.84
N ASP A 60 -5.51 2.90 18.85
CA ASP A 60 -5.26 2.11 20.06
C ASP A 60 -5.20 0.58 19.83
N ARG A 61 -5.42 0.15 18.58
CA ARG A 61 -5.36 -1.26 18.16
C ARG A 61 -4.43 -1.42 16.96
N PRO A 62 -3.64 -2.51 16.89
CA PRO A 62 -2.78 -2.76 15.76
C PRO A 62 -3.60 -3.11 14.51
N ILE A 63 -3.33 -2.44 13.39
CA ILE A 63 -3.80 -2.81 12.06
C ILE A 63 -2.56 -3.09 11.20
N VAL A 64 -2.45 -4.31 10.68
CA VAL A 64 -1.32 -4.70 9.83
C VAL A 64 -1.46 -4.03 8.46
N TYR A 65 -0.38 -3.37 8.01
CA TYR A 65 -0.37 -2.63 6.76
C TYR A 65 0.45 -3.35 5.67
N SER A 66 -0.22 -3.71 4.56
CA SER A 66 0.35 -4.44 3.43
C SER A 66 0.22 -3.67 2.11
N LEU A 67 1.26 -3.65 1.28
CA LEU A 67 1.26 -2.95 -0.02
C LEU A 67 1.21 -3.87 -1.25
N SER A 68 0.56 -3.38 -2.30
CA SER A 68 0.42 -3.96 -3.65
C SER A 68 0.39 -2.85 -4.73
N PRO A 69 0.64 -3.14 -6.03
CA PRO A 69 0.76 -4.46 -6.63
C PRO A 69 2.17 -5.08 -6.64
N GLY A 70 3.25 -4.32 -6.46
CA GLY A 70 4.61 -4.88 -6.47
C GLY A 70 5.22 -5.09 -7.87
N THR A 71 4.68 -4.45 -8.90
CA THR A 71 5.18 -4.54 -10.27
C THR A 71 6.53 -3.82 -10.41
N ASN A 72 7.55 -4.50 -10.96
CA ASN A 72 8.92 -3.97 -11.17
C ASN A 72 9.56 -3.33 -9.91
N VAL A 73 9.32 -3.91 -8.74
CA VAL A 73 9.92 -3.42 -7.49
C VAL A 73 11.44 -3.55 -7.53
N THR A 74 12.11 -2.55 -6.96
CA THR A 74 13.56 -2.53 -6.74
C THR A 74 13.88 -2.49 -5.24
N PRO A 75 15.08 -2.89 -4.79
CA PRO A 75 15.49 -2.75 -3.39
C PRO A 75 15.47 -1.31 -2.89
N ALA A 76 15.69 -0.33 -3.76
CA ALA A 76 15.58 1.08 -3.40
C ALA A 76 14.13 1.42 -2.97
N MET A 77 13.14 1.05 -3.79
CA MET A 77 11.73 1.22 -3.45
C MET A 77 11.35 0.45 -2.16
N ALA A 78 11.84 -0.78 -2.02
CA ALA A 78 11.62 -1.58 -0.82
C ALA A 78 12.19 -0.90 0.43
N LYS A 79 13.38 -0.29 0.32
CA LYS A 79 14.01 0.47 1.41
C LYS A 79 13.16 1.66 1.83
N ASP A 80 12.60 2.40 0.87
CA ASP A 80 11.78 3.58 1.12
C ASP A 80 10.51 3.25 1.92
N VAL A 81 9.87 2.10 1.66
CA VAL A 81 8.64 1.70 2.35
C VAL A 81 8.86 0.80 3.58
N SER A 82 10.04 0.20 3.73
CA SER A 82 10.31 -0.84 4.75
C SER A 82 10.00 -0.44 6.20
N ARG A 83 10.13 0.85 6.54
CA ARG A 83 9.83 1.38 7.88
C ARG A 83 8.40 1.87 8.05
N LEU A 84 7.63 1.90 6.97
CA LEU A 84 6.26 2.42 6.95
C LEU A 84 5.23 1.29 7.04
N VAL A 85 5.56 0.10 6.55
CA VAL A 85 4.60 -0.99 6.37
C VAL A 85 5.08 -2.29 6.99
N ASN A 86 4.16 -3.23 7.23
CA ASN A 86 4.50 -4.54 7.75
C ASN A 86 4.91 -5.51 6.63
N LEU A 87 4.27 -5.40 5.46
CA LEU A 87 4.47 -6.27 4.31
C LEU A 87 4.35 -5.47 3.00
N TYR A 88 5.04 -5.88 1.96
CA TYR A 88 4.89 -5.36 0.60
C TYR A 88 5.12 -6.46 -0.42
N ARG A 89 4.40 -6.43 -1.56
CA ARG A 89 4.64 -7.37 -2.67
C ARG A 89 5.94 -7.05 -3.39
N ILE A 90 6.71 -8.07 -3.75
CA ILE A 90 7.99 -7.94 -4.47
C ILE A 90 7.87 -8.24 -5.97
N THR A 91 6.72 -8.75 -6.38
CA THR A 91 6.34 -9.08 -7.76
C THR A 91 4.92 -8.58 -8.03
N ALA A 92 4.51 -8.55 -9.30
CA ALA A 92 3.13 -8.28 -9.70
C ALA A 92 2.16 -9.38 -9.18
N ASP A 93 0.91 -9.39 -9.64
CA ASP A 93 0.01 -10.50 -9.34
C ASP A 93 0.62 -11.84 -9.76
N ASP A 94 0.52 -12.82 -8.87
CA ASP A 94 1.01 -14.18 -9.06
C ASP A 94 -0.18 -15.12 -9.24
N TRP A 95 -0.06 -16.01 -10.22
CA TRP A 95 -1.08 -16.99 -10.60
C TRP A 95 -0.45 -18.37 -10.68
N ASP A 96 -1.30 -19.38 -10.91
CA ASP A 96 -0.92 -20.79 -11.04
C ASP A 96 -0.21 -21.09 -12.38
N ASN A 97 0.74 -20.25 -12.78
CA ASN A 97 1.61 -20.46 -13.93
C ASN A 97 3.09 -20.28 -13.57
N TRP A 98 3.92 -21.09 -14.22
CA TRP A 98 5.36 -21.12 -13.95
C TRP A 98 6.06 -19.78 -14.22
N MET A 99 5.55 -18.98 -15.16
CA MET A 99 6.19 -17.71 -15.52
C MET A 99 6.06 -16.68 -14.41
N ASP A 100 4.94 -16.66 -13.68
CA ASP A 100 4.76 -15.76 -12.55
C ASP A 100 5.65 -16.19 -11.37
N VAL A 101 5.68 -17.49 -11.03
CA VAL A 101 6.58 -18.04 -10.01
C VAL A 101 8.05 -17.76 -10.32
N LYS A 102 8.48 -17.94 -11.58
CA LYS A 102 9.87 -17.72 -12.00
C LYS A 102 10.33 -16.29 -11.71
N ARG A 103 9.46 -15.27 -11.86
CA ARG A 103 9.83 -13.86 -11.63
C ARG A 103 10.29 -13.57 -10.20
N HIS A 104 9.86 -14.36 -9.22
CA HIS A 104 10.31 -14.19 -7.83
C HIS A 104 11.82 -14.40 -7.65
N PHE A 105 12.47 -15.15 -8.54
CA PHE A 105 13.91 -15.41 -8.50
C PHE A 105 14.75 -14.32 -9.17
N ASP A 106 14.12 -13.46 -9.97
CA ASP A 106 14.79 -12.42 -10.77
C ASP A 106 14.71 -11.02 -10.12
N VAL A 107 14.05 -10.90 -8.94
CA VAL A 107 13.93 -9.62 -8.22
C VAL A 107 15.30 -9.19 -7.67
N SER A 108 15.77 -8.00 -8.08
CA SER A 108 17.11 -7.49 -7.78
C SER A 108 17.16 -6.01 -7.54
#